data_AF-A0A8K1NSJ6-F1
#
_entry.id   AF-A0A8K1NSJ6-F1
#
_cell.length_a   1.000
_cell.length_b   1.000
_cell.length_c   1.000
_cell.angle_alpha   90.00
_cell.angle_beta   90.00
_cell.angle_gamma   90.00
#
_symmetry.space_group_name_H-M   'P 1'
#
loop_
_entity.id
_entity.type
_entity.pdbx_description
1 polymer ?
#
loop_
_entity_poly.entity_id
_entity_poly.type
_entity_poly.pdbx_seq_one_letter_code
_entity_poly.pdbx_strand_id
1 'polypeptide(L)'
;GEDDLTHKLADILKANQNVRRCESEGQPAHVISEFETLLQFHCATYMDNEMAGQPQALQKSGRPLKSIRARLKGKEGRLRGNLMGKRVDFSARTVITGDPNISVDEVGVPRSIARNLTYPELVTRLNIDHLQELVRNGPSEHPGAKYVIRDTGERIDLKHYKRAGEVRLQIGWKVERHIDDGDIVIFNRQPSLHKMSMMG
;
A
#
# COMPACT_ATOMS: atom_id res chain seq x y z
N GLY A 1 5.60 19.47 6.57
CA GLY A 1 5.99 20.22 5.36
C GLY A 1 5.00 19.88 4.27
N GLU A 2 4.61 20.85 3.46
CA GLU A 2 3.72 20.63 2.31
C GLU A 2 4.47 19.91 1.18
N ASP A 3 3.72 19.30 0.25
CA ASP A 3 4.27 18.57 -0.89
C ASP A 3 4.90 19.53 -1.93
N ASP A 4 5.97 19.10 -2.61
CA ASP A 4 6.65 19.85 -3.68
C ASP A 4 5.70 20.41 -4.76
N LEU A 5 4.66 19.65 -5.13
CA LEU A 5 3.66 20.08 -6.10
C LEU A 5 2.81 21.24 -5.56
N THR A 6 2.54 21.25 -4.25
CA THR A 6 1.76 22.32 -3.59
C THR A 6 2.56 23.63 -3.63
N HIS A 7 3.85 23.57 -3.28
CA HIS A 7 4.73 24.72 -3.37
C HIS A 7 4.83 25.25 -4.81
N LYS A 8 4.94 24.36 -5.80
CA LYS A 8 5.01 24.77 -7.20
C LYS A 8 3.70 25.37 -7.71
N LEU A 9 2.55 24.85 -7.28
CA LEU A 9 1.24 25.45 -7.59
C LEU A 9 1.09 26.86 -7.01
N ALA A 10 1.59 27.08 -5.79
CA ALA A 10 1.60 28.41 -5.19
C ALA A 10 2.46 29.40 -6.01
N ASP A 11 3.61 28.96 -6.52
CA ASP A 11 4.45 29.79 -7.38
C ASP A 11 3.79 30.08 -8.74
N ILE A 12 3.11 29.10 -9.35
CA ILE A 12 2.32 29.30 -10.57
C ILE A 12 1.23 30.36 -10.33
N LEU A 13 0.53 30.28 -9.21
CA LEU A 13 -0.54 31.22 -8.88
C LEU A 13 0.01 32.65 -8.71
N LYS A 14 1.15 32.81 -8.03
CA LYS A 14 1.82 34.10 -7.87
C LYS A 14 2.28 34.69 -9.20
N ALA A 15 2.92 33.88 -10.05
CA ALA A 15 3.34 34.32 -11.38
C ALA A 15 2.14 34.76 -12.24
N ASN A 16 1.03 34.00 -12.20
CA ASN A 16 -0.18 34.34 -12.93
C ASN A 16 -0.85 35.64 -12.43
N GLN A 17 -0.86 35.87 -11.12
CA GLN A 17 -1.34 37.14 -10.55
C GLN A 17 -0.49 38.33 -10.99
N ASN A 18 0.83 38.17 -11.06
CA ASN A 18 1.74 39.21 -11.52
C ASN A 18 1.52 39.55 -13.00
N VAL A 19 1.38 38.54 -13.88
CA VAL A 19 1.05 38.76 -15.30
C VAL A 19 -0.24 39.56 -15.44
N ARG A 20 -1.33 39.13 -14.79
CA ARG A 20 -2.62 39.83 -14.82
C ARG A 20 -2.54 41.27 -14.32
N ARG A 21 -1.71 41.52 -13.31
CA ARG A 21 -1.48 42.85 -12.76
C ARG A 21 -0.72 43.74 -13.74
N CYS A 22 0.31 43.22 -14.39
CA CYS A 22 1.07 43.96 -15.39
C CYS A 22 0.20 44.31 -16.62
N GLU A 23 -0.69 43.41 -17.03
CA GLU A 23 -1.66 43.66 -18.09
C GLU A 23 -2.69 44.74 -17.70
N SER A 24 -3.23 44.70 -16.48
CA SER A 24 -4.24 45.66 -16.03
C SER A 24 -3.67 47.06 -15.78
N GLU A 25 -2.42 47.16 -15.33
CA GLU A 25 -1.71 48.42 -15.12
C GLU A 25 -1.14 49.02 -16.43
N GLY A 26 -1.23 48.31 -17.55
CA GLY A 26 -0.74 48.79 -18.85
C GLY A 26 0.79 48.87 -18.93
N GLN A 27 1.49 47.92 -18.32
CA GLN A 27 2.96 47.86 -18.33
C GLN A 27 3.51 47.65 -19.76
N PRO A 28 4.77 48.03 -20.02
CA PRO A 28 5.39 47.81 -21.32
C PRO A 28 5.37 46.35 -21.75
N ALA A 29 5.18 46.09 -23.05
CA ALA A 29 5.08 44.73 -23.60
C ALA A 29 6.29 43.83 -23.28
N HIS A 30 7.50 44.41 -23.18
CA HIS A 30 8.70 43.64 -22.82
C HIS A 30 8.63 43.08 -21.39
N VAL A 31 8.08 43.84 -20.44
CA VAL A 31 7.92 43.41 -19.04
C VAL A 31 6.88 42.30 -18.95
N ILE A 32 5.77 42.43 -19.67
CA ILE A 32 4.72 41.41 -19.73
C ILE A 32 5.29 40.10 -20.28
N SER A 33 6.06 40.17 -21.38
CA SER A 33 6.71 39.01 -22.00
C SER A 33 7.68 38.29 -21.04
N GLU A 34 8.39 39.00 -20.17
CA GLU A 34 9.27 38.40 -19.15
C GLU A 34 8.46 37.63 -18.11
N PHE A 35 7.37 38.20 -17.60
CA PHE A 35 6.50 37.53 -16.63
C PHE A 35 5.74 36.34 -17.23
N GLU A 36 5.32 36.43 -18.49
CA GLU A 36 4.74 35.31 -19.24
C GLU A 36 5.75 34.16 -19.39
N THR A 37 7.00 34.47 -19.72
CA THR A 37 8.08 33.48 -19.82
C THR A 37 8.31 32.79 -18.47
N LEU A 38 8.28 33.54 -17.38
CA LEU A 38 8.39 33.00 -16.02
C LEU A 38 7.22 32.08 -15.69
N LEU A 39 5.98 32.49 -15.97
CA LEU A 39 4.79 31.65 -15.77
C LEU A 39 4.89 30.35 -16.56
N GLN A 40 5.31 30.43 -17.83
CA GLN A 40 5.53 29.28 -18.68
C GLN A 40 6.59 28.33 -18.09
N PHE A 41 7.69 28.86 -17.55
CA PHE A 41 8.70 28.08 -16.85
C PHE A 41 8.12 27.33 -15.63
N HIS A 42 7.29 28.00 -14.81
CA HIS A 42 6.67 27.35 -13.65
C HIS A 42 5.68 26.24 -14.05
N CYS A 43 4.86 26.46 -15.08
CA CYS A 43 3.96 25.44 -15.62
C CYS A 43 4.71 24.25 -16.22
N ALA A 44 5.76 24.51 -17.00
CA ALA A 44 6.58 23.47 -17.61
C ALA A 44 7.27 22.61 -16.54
N THR A 45 7.95 23.22 -15.57
CA THR A 45 8.69 22.52 -14.52
C THR A 45 7.79 21.79 -13.51
N TYR A 46 6.52 22.18 -13.37
CA TYR A 46 5.52 21.42 -12.61
C TYR A 46 5.24 20.05 -13.24
N MET A 47 5.11 20.01 -14.57
CA MET A 47 4.91 18.79 -15.34
C MET A 47 6.19 17.98 -15.48
N ASP A 48 7.28 18.64 -15.89
CA ASP A 48 8.59 18.04 -16.11
C ASP A 48 9.72 18.99 -15.72
N ASN A 49 10.43 18.64 -14.65
CA ASN A 49 11.55 19.43 -14.12
C ASN A 49 12.92 18.98 -14.67
N GLU A 50 12.95 17.98 -15.56
CA GLU A 50 14.18 17.44 -16.16
C GLU A 50 14.25 17.72 -17.67
N MET A 51 13.67 18.83 -18.10
CA MET A 51 13.71 19.26 -19.50
C MET A 51 15.14 19.66 -19.90
N ALA A 52 15.61 19.14 -21.04
CA ALA A 52 16.93 19.46 -21.55
C ALA A 52 17.04 20.94 -21.96
N GLY A 53 18.13 21.60 -21.57
CA GLY A 53 18.40 23.00 -21.91
C GLY A 53 17.68 24.05 -21.03
N GLN A 54 16.89 23.62 -20.04
CA GLN A 54 16.22 24.50 -19.08
C GLN A 54 16.82 24.32 -17.67
N PRO A 55 16.92 25.39 -16.85
CA PRO A 55 17.36 25.27 -15.47
C PRO A 55 16.33 24.49 -14.64
N GLN A 56 16.80 23.67 -13.70
CA GLN A 56 15.90 22.93 -12.82
C GLN A 56 15.30 23.85 -11.75
N ALA A 57 14.01 23.69 -11.49
CA ALA A 57 13.37 24.34 -10.37
C ALA A 57 13.79 23.64 -9.06
N LEU A 58 14.41 24.41 -8.17
CA LEU A 58 14.92 23.94 -6.88
C LEU A 58 13.98 24.37 -5.74
N GLN A 59 13.90 23.55 -4.71
CA GLN A 59 13.30 23.90 -3.42
C GLN A 59 14.24 24.86 -2.66
N LYS A 60 13.74 25.53 -1.61
CA LYS A 60 14.55 26.39 -0.73
C LYS A 60 15.78 25.69 -0.13
N SER A 61 15.75 24.37 -0.04
CA SER A 61 16.86 23.52 0.41
C SER A 61 17.90 23.21 -0.66
N GLY A 62 17.72 23.68 -1.90
CA GLY A 62 18.57 23.35 -3.05
C GLY A 62 18.26 21.99 -3.70
N ARG A 63 17.30 21.21 -3.16
CA ARG A 63 16.87 19.95 -3.76
C ARG A 63 15.97 20.20 -4.99
N PRO A 64 16.15 19.49 -6.12
CA PRO A 64 15.22 19.57 -7.25
C PRO A 64 13.79 19.19 -6.85
N LEU A 65 12.81 19.94 -7.34
CA LEU A 65 11.40 19.66 -7.12
C LEU A 65 10.96 18.37 -7.86
N LYS A 66 10.17 17.53 -7.18
CA LYS A 66 9.66 16.29 -7.77
C LYS A 66 8.38 16.54 -8.60
N SER A 67 8.57 16.77 -9.89
CA SER A 67 7.51 16.96 -10.90
C SER A 67 6.58 15.74 -11.07
N ILE A 68 5.45 15.94 -11.74
CA ILE A 68 4.50 14.86 -12.04
C ILE A 68 5.16 13.76 -12.86
N ARG A 69 5.88 14.11 -13.93
CA ARG A 69 6.59 13.13 -14.77
C ARG A 69 7.58 12.31 -13.96
N ALA A 70 8.34 12.94 -13.06
CA ALA A 70 9.29 12.26 -12.18
C ALA A 70 8.62 11.29 -11.19
N ARG A 71 7.37 11.55 -10.78
CA ARG A 71 6.60 10.62 -9.94
C ARG A 71 6.10 9.39 -10.72
N LEU A 72 5.87 9.53 -12.02
CA LEU A 72 5.36 8.44 -12.86
C LEU A 72 6.47 7.51 -13.36
N LYS A 73 7.61 8.08 -13.78
CA LYS A 73 8.74 7.33 -14.37
C LYS A 73 9.69 6.74 -13.32
N GLY A 74 10.51 5.80 -13.75
CA GLY A 74 11.59 5.22 -12.94
C GLY A 74 11.21 3.94 -12.19
N LYS A 75 12.20 3.33 -11.52
CA LYS A 75 12.03 2.06 -10.79
C LYS A 75 11.06 2.19 -9.60
N GLU A 76 11.15 3.31 -8.89
CA GLU A 76 10.27 3.66 -7.75
C GLU A 76 9.11 4.58 -8.16
N GLY A 77 8.91 4.80 -9.47
CA GLY A 77 7.79 5.58 -9.99
C GLY A 77 6.46 4.85 -9.81
N ARG A 78 5.34 5.56 -9.91
CA ARG A 78 4.00 5.00 -9.69
C ARG A 78 3.68 3.82 -10.61
N LEU A 79 4.09 3.87 -11.88
CA LEU A 79 3.81 2.78 -12.82
C LEU A 79 4.49 1.48 -12.38
N ARG A 80 5.79 1.51 -12.12
CA ARG A 80 6.53 0.28 -11.79
C ARG A 80 6.43 -0.10 -10.31
N GLY A 81 6.55 0.88 -9.41
CA GLY A 81 6.63 0.67 -7.97
C GLY A 81 5.28 0.56 -7.25
N ASN A 82 4.16 0.91 -7.90
CA ASN A 82 2.83 0.81 -7.27
C ASN A 82 1.83 -0.01 -8.09
N LEU A 83 1.91 0.01 -9.43
CA LEU A 83 0.98 -0.74 -10.28
C LEU A 83 1.54 -2.10 -10.70
N MET A 84 2.80 -2.17 -11.15
CA MET A 84 3.41 -3.46 -11.58
C MET A 84 3.89 -4.32 -10.41
N GLY A 85 4.32 -3.69 -9.32
CA GLY A 85 4.63 -4.36 -8.07
C GLY A 85 4.11 -3.51 -6.94
N LYS A 86 3.34 -4.09 -6.03
CA LYS A 86 2.81 -3.40 -4.86
C LYS A 86 3.14 -4.20 -3.61
N ARG A 87 3.24 -3.52 -2.48
CA ARG A 87 3.22 -4.20 -1.18
C ARG A 87 1.86 -4.88 -1.01
N VAL A 88 1.89 -6.12 -0.54
CA VAL A 88 0.70 -6.96 -0.35
C VAL A 88 0.53 -7.28 1.13
N ASP A 89 -0.72 -7.33 1.56
CA ASP A 89 -1.09 -7.83 2.87
C ASP A 89 -1.12 -9.37 2.87
N PHE A 90 -1.29 -9.99 4.04
CA PHE A 90 -1.35 -11.46 4.21
C PHE A 90 -0.11 -12.20 3.69
N SER A 91 1.07 -11.59 3.83
CA SER A 91 2.35 -12.19 3.49
C SER A 91 3.32 -12.14 4.67
N ALA A 92 4.26 -13.08 4.72
CA ALA A 92 5.31 -13.13 5.72
C ALA A 92 6.66 -13.49 5.09
N ARG A 93 7.75 -13.13 5.77
CA ARG A 93 9.11 -13.43 5.36
C ARG A 93 9.96 -13.77 6.57
N THR A 94 10.68 -14.88 6.51
CA THR A 94 11.61 -15.32 7.55
C THR A 94 12.80 -16.06 6.93
N VAL A 95 13.79 -16.39 7.75
CA VAL A 95 14.95 -17.22 7.37
C VAL A 95 14.50 -18.66 7.16
N ILE A 96 15.05 -19.31 6.13
CA ILE A 96 14.80 -20.72 5.82
C ILE A 96 15.81 -21.63 6.51
N THR A 97 15.40 -22.83 6.90
CA THR A 97 16.25 -23.90 7.39
C THR A 97 15.69 -25.22 6.85
N GLY A 98 16.55 -26.18 6.51
CA GLY A 98 16.13 -27.47 5.99
C GLY A 98 15.66 -28.40 7.11
N ASP A 99 14.58 -29.14 6.87
CA ASP A 99 14.08 -30.20 7.74
C ASP A 99 13.89 -31.47 6.89
N PRO A 100 14.54 -32.60 7.21
CA PRO A 100 14.39 -33.84 6.45
C PRO A 100 13.08 -34.59 6.74
N ASN A 101 12.29 -34.19 7.74
CA ASN A 101 11.09 -34.91 8.17
C ASN A 101 9.79 -34.38 7.56
N ILE A 102 9.84 -33.30 6.78
CA ILE A 102 8.68 -32.72 6.09
C ILE A 102 8.61 -33.18 4.63
N SER A 103 7.40 -33.27 4.09
CA SER A 103 7.20 -33.60 2.68
C SER A 103 7.73 -32.49 1.75
N VAL A 104 7.96 -32.81 0.48
CA VAL A 104 8.40 -31.84 -0.55
C VAL A 104 7.36 -30.73 -0.76
N ASP A 105 6.09 -31.06 -0.58
CA ASP A 105 4.95 -30.14 -0.75
C ASP A 105 4.57 -29.42 0.56
N GLU A 106 5.35 -29.60 1.63
CA GLU A 106 5.09 -28.99 2.93
C GLU A 106 6.11 -27.89 3.25
N VAL A 107 5.65 -26.91 4.05
CA VAL A 107 6.52 -25.86 4.56
C VAL A 107 6.25 -25.65 6.04
N GLY A 108 7.30 -25.72 6.85
CA GLY A 108 7.22 -25.42 8.28
C GLY A 108 6.98 -23.93 8.52
N VAL A 109 5.83 -23.58 9.11
CA VAL A 109 5.49 -22.20 9.47
C VAL A 109 5.59 -21.98 10.98
N PRO A 110 6.41 -21.02 11.46
CA PRO A 110 6.48 -20.71 12.88
C PRO A 110 5.12 -20.27 13.45
N ARG A 111 4.78 -20.72 14.67
CA ARG A 111 3.53 -20.34 15.38
C ARG A 111 3.33 -18.83 15.53
N SER A 112 4.41 -18.04 15.54
CA SER A 112 4.33 -16.57 15.55
C SER A 112 3.80 -15.99 14.24
N ILE A 113 4.11 -16.60 13.11
CA ILE A 113 3.61 -16.23 11.79
C ILE A 113 2.20 -16.81 11.60
N ALA A 114 1.97 -18.06 12.01
CA ALA A 114 0.66 -18.71 11.88
C ALA A 114 -0.43 -17.99 12.67
N ARG A 115 -0.13 -17.53 13.89
CA ARG A 115 -1.04 -16.65 14.66
C ARG A 115 -1.24 -15.27 14.04
N ASN A 116 -0.40 -14.86 13.10
CA ASN A 116 -0.50 -13.54 12.50
C ASN A 116 -1.26 -13.50 11.19
N LEU A 117 -0.96 -14.45 10.30
CA LEU A 117 -1.67 -14.65 9.05
C LEU A 117 -3.05 -15.24 9.32
N THR A 118 -4.03 -14.79 8.55
CA THR A 118 -5.42 -15.24 8.71
C THR A 118 -6.03 -15.58 7.38
N TYR A 119 -6.99 -16.50 7.42
CA TYR A 119 -7.80 -16.89 6.28
C TYR A 119 -9.28 -16.64 6.59
N PRO A 120 -10.01 -15.89 5.75
CA PRO A 120 -11.43 -15.64 5.96
C PRO A 120 -12.24 -16.87 5.53
N GLU A 121 -12.68 -17.66 6.51
CA GLU A 121 -13.52 -18.82 6.28
C GLU A 121 -15.01 -18.47 6.47
N LEU A 122 -15.86 -18.90 5.55
CA LEU A 122 -17.30 -18.67 5.63
C LEU A 122 -17.95 -19.69 6.58
N VAL A 123 -18.78 -19.20 7.50
CA VAL A 123 -19.52 -20.05 8.43
C VAL A 123 -20.64 -20.76 7.67
N THR A 124 -20.52 -22.08 7.62
CA THR A 124 -21.48 -23.03 7.06
C THR A 124 -21.99 -23.94 8.18
N ARG A 125 -23.01 -24.76 7.88
CA ARG A 125 -23.52 -25.75 8.85
C ARG A 125 -22.47 -26.81 9.24
N LEU A 126 -21.47 -27.05 8.40
CA LEU A 126 -20.49 -28.12 8.59
C LEU A 126 -19.32 -27.69 9.47
N ASN A 127 -18.91 -26.42 9.40
CA ASN A 127 -17.74 -25.90 10.11
C ASN A 127 -18.10 -24.99 11.30
N ILE A 128 -19.39 -24.73 11.55
CA ILE A 128 -19.82 -23.80 12.59
C ILE A 128 -19.27 -24.16 13.98
N ASP A 129 -19.32 -25.44 14.35
CA ASP A 129 -18.85 -25.89 15.66
C ASP A 129 -17.33 -25.74 15.80
N HIS A 130 -16.59 -26.09 14.74
CA HIS A 130 -15.14 -25.92 14.67
C HIS A 130 -14.74 -24.45 14.74
N LEU A 131 -15.35 -23.59 13.92
CA LEU A 131 -15.07 -22.14 13.93
C LEU A 131 -15.45 -21.49 15.26
N GLN A 132 -16.50 -21.98 15.92
CA GLN A 132 -16.92 -21.51 17.23
C GLN A 132 -15.87 -21.81 18.32
N GLU A 133 -15.17 -22.95 18.21
CA GLU A 133 -14.03 -23.29 19.07
C GLU A 133 -12.83 -22.38 18.80
N LEU A 134 -12.48 -22.13 17.53
CA LEU A 134 -11.39 -21.20 17.17
C LEU A 134 -11.63 -19.77 17.69
N VAL A 135 -12.88 -19.31 17.60
CA VAL A 135 -13.28 -18.00 18.16
C VAL A 135 -13.17 -17.98 19.68
N ARG A 136 -13.45 -19.11 20.36
CA ARG A 136 -13.32 -19.24 21.81
C ARG A 136 -11.86 -19.22 22.26
N ASN A 137 -10.97 -19.88 21.52
CA ASN A 137 -9.52 -19.85 21.75
C ASN A 137 -8.95 -18.43 21.53
N GLY A 138 -9.56 -17.67 20.62
CA GLY A 138 -9.24 -16.27 20.38
C GLY A 138 -7.91 -16.07 19.65
N PRO A 139 -7.34 -14.84 19.70
CA PRO A 139 -6.19 -14.47 18.87
C PRO A 139 -4.83 -14.85 19.46
N SER A 140 -4.78 -15.24 20.74
CA SER A 140 -3.52 -15.50 21.46
C SER A 140 -3.03 -16.93 21.29
N GLU A 141 -3.96 -17.88 21.16
CA GLU A 141 -3.67 -19.30 21.03
C GLU A 141 -3.82 -19.77 19.59
N HIS A 142 -3.13 -20.85 19.24
CA HIS A 142 -3.21 -21.49 17.93
C HIS A 142 -3.47 -22.99 18.13
N PRO A 143 -4.51 -23.55 17.49
CA PRO A 143 -5.43 -22.92 16.53
C PRO A 143 -6.42 -21.91 17.16
N GLY A 144 -6.70 -20.81 16.45
CA GLY A 144 -7.53 -19.70 16.94
C GLY A 144 -7.99 -18.75 15.84
N ALA A 145 -8.60 -17.62 16.22
CA ALA A 145 -9.10 -16.62 15.26
C ALA A 145 -8.87 -15.18 15.75
N LYS A 146 -8.77 -14.25 14.81
CA LYS A 146 -8.59 -12.82 15.11
C LYS A 146 -9.85 -11.99 14.99
N TYR A 147 -10.64 -12.23 13.95
CA TYR A 147 -11.79 -11.39 13.65
C TYR A 147 -13.01 -12.22 13.27
N VAL A 148 -14.18 -11.68 13.59
CA VAL A 148 -15.46 -12.18 13.09
C VAL A 148 -16.12 -11.06 12.31
N ILE A 149 -16.51 -11.34 11.08
CA ILE A 149 -17.18 -10.40 10.18
C ILE A 149 -18.63 -10.85 10.04
N ARG A 150 -19.55 -9.98 10.47
CA ARG A 150 -21.00 -10.22 10.34
C ARG A 150 -21.44 -10.06 8.88
N ASP A 151 -22.64 -10.54 8.59
CA ASP A 151 -23.35 -10.30 7.33
C ASP A 151 -23.54 -8.80 7.03
N THR A 152 -23.67 -7.97 8.06
CA THR A 152 -23.72 -6.50 7.96
C THR A 152 -22.40 -5.86 7.50
N GLY A 153 -21.30 -6.62 7.47
CA GLY A 153 -19.94 -6.12 7.21
C GLY A 153 -19.23 -5.58 8.45
N GLU A 154 -19.88 -5.59 9.62
CA GLU A 154 -19.25 -5.22 10.89
C GLU A 154 -18.15 -6.23 11.25
N ARG A 155 -16.93 -5.72 11.48
CA ARG A 155 -15.77 -6.51 11.89
C ARG A 155 -15.56 -6.40 13.39
N ILE A 156 -15.68 -7.53 14.09
CA ILE A 156 -15.42 -7.66 15.52
C ILE A 156 -13.99 -8.13 15.71
N ASP A 157 -13.19 -7.37 16.46
CA ASP A 157 -11.85 -7.75 16.87
C ASP A 157 -11.90 -8.56 18.19
N LEU A 158 -11.52 -9.83 18.11
CA LEU A 158 -11.58 -10.75 19.26
C LEU A 158 -10.56 -10.41 20.36
N LYS A 159 -9.53 -9.60 20.06
CA LYS A 159 -8.54 -9.17 21.07
C LYS A 159 -9.11 -8.16 22.06
N HIS A 160 -9.96 -7.27 21.57
CA HIS A 160 -10.45 -6.13 22.36
C HIS A 160 -11.92 -6.29 22.77
N TYR A 161 -12.62 -7.29 22.24
CA TYR A 161 -14.02 -7.51 22.55
C TYR A 161 -14.19 -8.24 23.88
N LYS A 162 -14.72 -7.55 24.90
CA LYS A 162 -14.89 -8.09 26.27
C LYS A 162 -15.70 -9.39 26.35
N ARG A 163 -16.55 -9.67 25.34
CA ARG A 163 -17.40 -10.86 25.25
C ARG A 163 -17.01 -11.77 24.07
N ALA A 164 -15.74 -11.77 23.66
CA ALA A 164 -15.27 -12.52 22.49
C ALA A 164 -15.63 -14.01 22.54
N GLY A 165 -15.51 -14.64 23.71
CA GLY A 165 -15.86 -16.05 23.92
C GLY A 165 -17.36 -16.37 23.90
N GLU A 166 -18.23 -15.36 23.96
CA GLU A 166 -19.70 -15.52 23.92
C GLU A 166 -20.31 -15.24 22.54
N VAL A 167 -19.48 -14.87 21.55
CA VAL A 167 -19.96 -14.59 20.19
C VAL A 167 -20.50 -15.88 19.59
N ARG A 168 -21.83 -16.00 19.49
CA ARG A 168 -22.48 -17.12 18.79
C ARG A 168 -22.44 -16.84 17.30
N LEU A 169 -21.71 -17.68 16.57
CA LEU A 169 -21.60 -17.58 15.12
C LEU A 169 -22.95 -17.89 14.46
N GLN A 170 -23.21 -17.21 13.35
CA GLN A 170 -24.37 -17.46 12.50
C GLN A 170 -23.89 -17.86 11.10
N ILE A 171 -24.70 -18.67 10.42
CA ILE A 171 -24.42 -19.10 9.05
C ILE A 171 -24.37 -17.86 8.14
N GLY A 172 -23.34 -17.79 7.29
CA GLY A 172 -23.10 -16.67 6.37
C GLY A 172 -22.15 -15.60 6.91
N TRP A 173 -21.80 -15.63 8.20
CA TRP A 173 -20.70 -14.81 8.73
C TRP A 173 -19.35 -15.32 8.24
N LYS A 174 -18.29 -14.52 8.39
CA LYS A 174 -16.91 -14.94 8.10
C LYS A 174 -16.07 -14.87 9.36
N VAL A 175 -15.21 -15.86 9.53
CA VAL A 175 -14.23 -15.90 10.63
C VAL A 175 -12.84 -15.82 10.01
N GLU A 176 -12.07 -14.82 10.39
CA GLU A 176 -10.65 -14.73 10.04
C GLU A 176 -9.86 -15.59 11.04
N ARG A 177 -9.80 -16.89 10.77
CA ARG A 177 -9.03 -17.86 11.56
C ARG A 177 -7.53 -17.74 11.26
N HIS A 178 -6.70 -18.17 12.20
CA HIS A 178 -5.28 -18.39 11.95
C HIS A 178 -5.10 -19.41 10.81
N ILE A 179 -4.01 -19.30 10.06
CA ILE A 179 -3.62 -20.38 9.15
C ILE A 179 -3.32 -21.64 9.97
N ASP A 180 -3.65 -22.79 9.43
CA ASP A 180 -3.56 -24.09 10.08
C ASP A 180 -2.93 -25.14 9.15
N ASP A 181 -2.64 -26.31 9.70
CA ASP A 181 -2.01 -27.39 8.96
C ASP A 181 -2.89 -27.81 7.76
N GLY A 182 -2.27 -27.96 6.59
CA GLY A 182 -2.95 -28.28 5.33
C GLY A 182 -3.46 -27.09 4.52
N ASP A 183 -3.35 -25.85 5.03
CA ASP A 183 -3.67 -24.65 4.24
C ASP A 183 -2.65 -24.44 3.11
N ILE A 184 -3.17 -24.15 1.91
CA ILE A 184 -2.34 -23.91 0.72
C ILE A 184 -1.76 -22.49 0.78
N VAL A 185 -0.44 -22.39 0.67
CA VAL A 185 0.28 -21.11 0.66
C VAL A 185 1.25 -21.05 -0.52
N ILE A 186 1.40 -19.87 -1.12
CA ILE A 186 2.42 -19.66 -2.15
C ILE A 186 3.73 -19.28 -1.48
N PHE A 187 4.74 -20.11 -1.65
CA PHE A 187 6.11 -19.85 -1.22
C PHE A 187 6.96 -19.29 -2.36
N ASN A 188 7.79 -18.28 -2.08
CA ASN A 188 8.60 -17.60 -3.08
C ASN A 188 10.03 -17.35 -2.58
N ARG A 189 11.03 -17.54 -3.44
CA ARG A 189 12.41 -17.10 -3.24
C ARG A 189 12.83 -16.06 -4.27
N GLN A 190 13.07 -14.83 -3.82
CA GLN A 190 13.57 -13.73 -4.67
C GLN A 190 15.09 -13.90 -4.95
N PRO A 191 15.58 -13.58 -6.16
CA PRO A 191 14.84 -13.09 -7.33
C PRO A 191 14.09 -14.22 -8.05
N SER A 192 12.83 -13.96 -8.42
CA SER A 192 11.95 -14.95 -9.07
C SER A 192 12.15 -14.91 -10.58
N LEU A 193 13.14 -15.64 -11.10
CA LEU A 193 13.45 -15.70 -12.54
C LEU A 193 12.77 -16.86 -13.26
N HIS A 194 12.39 -17.91 -12.52
CA HIS A 194 11.74 -19.09 -13.05
C HIS A 194 10.33 -19.21 -12.49
N LYS A 195 9.44 -19.89 -13.23
CA LYS A 195 8.08 -20.21 -12.73
C LYS A 195 8.16 -20.95 -11.39
N MET A 196 9.11 -21.88 -11.26
CA MET A 196 9.34 -22.67 -10.05
C MET A 196 9.90 -21.86 -8.86
N SER A 197 10.24 -20.57 -9.06
CA SER A 197 10.59 -19.70 -7.94
C SER A 197 9.37 -19.31 -7.11
N MET A 198 8.14 -19.54 -7.60
CA MET A 198 6.88 -19.43 -6.87
C MET A 198 6.09 -20.73 -7.01
N MET A 199 5.95 -21.45 -5.90
CA MET A 199 5.22 -22.72 -5.85
C MET A 199 4.28 -22.68 -4.64
N GLY A 200 3.19 -23.44 -4.71
CA GLY A 200 2.23 -23.64 -3.63
C GLY A 200 1.41 -24.87 -3.91
#